data_AF-A0A7Y3DVA9-F1
#
_entry.id   AF-A0A7Y3DVA9-F1
#
_cell.length_a   1.000
_cell.length_b   1.000
_cell.length_c   1.000
_cell.angle_alpha   90.00
_cell.angle_beta   90.00
_cell.angle_gamma   90.00
#
_symmetry.space_group_name_H-M   'P 1'
#
loop_
_entity.id
_entity.type
_entity.pdbx_description
1 polymer ?
#
loop_
_entity_poly.entity_id
_entity_poly.type
_entity_poly.pdbx_seq_one_letter_code
_entity_poly.pdbx_strand_id
1 'polypeptide(L)'
;IEQVILNGKGRAYGWEVLFRKKEGDFTGWLSYTLSKSEQRTLPRNSNEIGINNGEWYNTPWDKPHDLSFYGNYDLNDRWSFNTNFLWQTGQPTNYPIGQFEFQGIVIPYYGLRNVERLPDYHRLDIAATYKPRKNKNRNYQSEWVFSIYNVYNRRNAAAINFRRNQDTGQNEAVRTSIFGIVPSVSYNFKF
;
A
#
# COMPACT_ATOMS: atom_id res chain seq x y z
N ILE A 1 -26.22 0.07 -14.42
CA ILE A 1 -26.61 1.48 -14.62
C ILE A 1 -26.48 2.17 -13.27
N GLU A 2 -25.38 2.86 -13.01
CA GLU A 2 -25.30 3.84 -11.92
C GLU A 2 -25.24 5.22 -12.58
N GLN A 3 -26.39 5.90 -12.64
CA GLN A 3 -26.54 7.20 -13.33
C GLN A 3 -26.74 8.37 -12.36
N VAL A 4 -26.55 8.15 -11.06
CA VAL A 4 -26.78 9.18 -10.05
C VAL A 4 -25.47 9.51 -9.35
N ILE A 5 -24.98 10.72 -9.61
CA ILE A 5 -23.86 11.29 -8.85
C ILE A 5 -24.46 11.92 -7.58
N LEU A 6 -24.10 11.36 -6.43
CA LEU A 6 -24.39 11.96 -5.13
C LEU A 6 -23.23 12.88 -4.73
N ASN A 7 -23.53 14.14 -4.41
CA ASN A 7 -22.53 15.06 -3.91
C ASN A 7 -22.10 14.65 -2.49
N GLY A 8 -20.80 14.44 -2.31
CA GLY A 8 -20.19 14.16 -1.01
C GLY A 8 -19.43 15.35 -0.45
N LYS A 9 -19.29 15.41 0.88
CA LYS A 9 -18.33 16.29 1.56
C LYS A 9 -17.18 15.43 2.08
N GLY A 10 -15.93 15.87 1.87
CA GLY A 10 -14.74 15.22 2.42
C GLY A 10 -14.15 16.05 3.56
N ARG A 11 -13.51 15.38 4.52
CA ARG A 11 -12.64 16.01 5.52
C ARG A 11 -11.39 15.16 5.73
N ALA A 12 -10.26 15.81 5.96
CA ALA A 12 -9.01 15.15 6.30
C ALA A 12 -8.25 15.97 7.34
N TYR A 13 -7.60 15.28 8.27
CA TYR A 13 -6.81 15.90 9.33
C TYR A 13 -5.73 14.93 9.80
N GLY A 14 -4.62 15.44 10.33
CA GLY A 14 -3.51 14.60 10.75
C GLY A 14 -2.24 15.36 11.09
N TRP A 15 -1.21 14.60 11.45
CA TRP A 15 0.14 15.05 11.71
C TRP A 15 1.12 14.27 10.83
N GLU A 16 2.12 14.97 10.32
CA GLU A 16 3.22 14.37 9.56
C GLU A 16 4.54 14.87 10.13
N VAL A 17 5.49 13.95 10.31
CA VAL A 17 6.83 14.25 10.80
C VAL A 17 7.85 13.58 9.89
N LEU A 18 8.89 14.32 9.52
CA LEU A 18 10.00 13.85 8.71
C LEU A 18 11.33 14.11 9.43
N PHE A 19 12.06 13.05 9.72
CA PHE A 19 13.45 13.12 10.16
C PHE A 19 14.37 12.81 8.98
N ARG A 20 15.37 13.65 8.73
CA ARG A 20 16.30 13.47 7.61
C ARG A 20 17.75 13.68 8.04
N LYS A 21 18.60 12.70 7.77
CA LYS A 21 20.05 12.77 7.95
C LYS A 21 20.75 12.82 6.58
N LYS A 22 21.60 13.83 6.37
CA LYS A 22 22.23 14.10 5.07
C LYS A 22 23.75 13.88 5.04
N GLU A 23 24.40 13.71 6.19
CA GLU A 23 25.86 13.73 6.30
C GLU A 23 26.41 12.47 6.98
N GLY A 24 27.66 12.12 6.66
CA GLY A 24 28.36 10.92 7.13
C GLY A 24 28.01 9.65 6.34
N ASP A 25 28.59 8.52 6.75
CA ASP A 25 28.48 7.25 6.03
C ASP A 25 27.04 6.72 5.96
N PHE A 26 26.22 7.01 6.97
CA PHE A 26 24.79 6.71 6.98
C PHE A 26 23.97 7.96 6.65
N THR A 27 23.21 7.91 5.56
CA THR A 27 22.26 8.97 5.17
C THR A 27 20.87 8.36 4.98
N GLY A 28 19.82 9.17 5.10
CA GLY A 28 18.47 8.64 5.00
C GLY A 28 17.39 9.56 5.56
N TRP A 29 16.17 9.05 5.55
CA TRP A 29 15.02 9.72 6.14
C TRP A 29 14.01 8.72 6.70
N LEU A 30 13.25 9.19 7.68
CA LEU A 30 12.16 8.48 8.32
C LEU A 30 10.97 9.45 8.35
N SER A 31 9.87 9.09 7.70
CA SER A 31 8.61 9.83 7.75
C SER A 31 7.54 9.01 8.43
N TYR A 32 6.72 9.68 9.23
CA TYR A 32 5.56 9.08 9.84
C TYR A 32 4.38 10.05 9.76
N THR A 33 3.26 9.53 9.26
CA THR A 33 2.01 10.24 9.12
C THR A 33 0.94 9.54 9.95
N LEU A 34 0.34 10.30 10.86
CA LEU A 34 -0.87 9.93 11.58
C LEU A 34 -2.02 10.74 10.99
N SER A 35 -2.90 10.13 10.21
CA SER A 35 -3.96 10.85 9.48
C SER A 35 -5.34 10.27 9.66
N LYS A 36 -6.35 11.02 9.26
CA LYS A 36 -7.72 10.55 9.11
C LYS A 36 -8.33 11.19 7.88
N SER A 37 -8.98 10.39 7.04
CA SER A 37 -9.70 10.82 5.86
C SER A 37 -11.11 10.24 5.86
N GLU A 38 -12.11 11.11 5.83
CA GLU A 38 -13.51 10.72 5.87
C GLU A 38 -14.29 11.47 4.79
N GLN A 39 -15.37 10.85 4.35
CA GLN A 39 -16.33 11.43 3.44
C GLN A 39 -17.75 11.20 3.98
N ARG A 40 -18.67 12.04 3.55
CA ARG A 40 -20.08 12.00 3.94
C ARG A 40 -20.96 12.29 2.75
N THR A 41 -21.97 11.46 2.55
CA THR A 41 -22.93 11.59 1.45
C THR A 41 -24.33 11.61 2.03
N LEU A 42 -24.93 12.80 2.08
CA LEU A 42 -26.27 13.00 2.63
C LEU A 42 -27.35 12.48 1.66
N PRO A 43 -28.55 12.16 2.17
CA PRO A 43 -29.75 12.00 1.34
C PRO A 43 -30.00 13.21 0.44
N ARG A 44 -30.55 12.98 -0.76
CA ARG A 44 -31.03 14.09 -1.62
C ARG A 44 -32.42 14.56 -1.26
N ASN A 45 -33.23 13.68 -0.68
CA ASN A 45 -34.62 13.92 -0.30
C ASN A 45 -34.98 13.00 0.88
N SER A 46 -36.20 13.16 1.41
CA SER A 46 -36.71 12.40 2.56
C SER A 46 -36.90 10.89 2.31
N ASN A 47 -36.83 10.44 1.06
CA ASN A 47 -37.03 9.04 0.68
C ASN A 47 -35.69 8.29 0.50
N GLU A 48 -34.57 8.98 0.62
CA GLU A 48 -33.22 8.41 0.53
C GLU A 48 -32.55 8.44 1.91
N ILE A 49 -31.66 7.47 2.16
CA ILE A 49 -30.89 7.39 3.41
C ILE A 49 -29.45 7.92 3.27
N GLY A 50 -29.01 8.25 2.05
CA GLY A 50 -27.61 8.58 1.77
C GLY A 50 -26.69 7.36 1.88
N ILE A 51 -25.38 7.59 2.01
CA ILE A 51 -24.42 6.52 2.29
C ILE A 51 -24.14 6.49 3.79
N ASN A 52 -24.12 5.29 4.37
CA ASN A 52 -23.97 5.07 5.82
C ASN A 52 -24.98 5.90 6.63
N ASN A 53 -26.23 5.95 6.17
CA ASN A 53 -27.31 6.74 6.80
C ASN A 53 -27.00 8.25 6.87
N GLY A 54 -26.16 8.76 5.97
CA GLY A 54 -25.75 10.16 5.95
C GLY A 54 -24.62 10.50 6.93
N GLU A 55 -24.07 9.51 7.63
CA GLU A 55 -22.94 9.69 8.55
C GLU A 55 -21.59 9.77 7.85
N TRP A 56 -20.57 10.23 8.57
CA TRP A 56 -19.19 10.21 8.09
C TRP A 56 -18.66 8.77 8.03
N TYR A 57 -17.93 8.44 6.98
CA TYR A 57 -17.31 7.14 6.78
C TYR A 57 -15.94 7.28 6.13
N ASN A 58 -15.09 6.27 6.30
CA ASN A 58 -13.72 6.34 5.82
C ASN A 58 -13.68 6.46 4.30
N THR A 59 -12.79 7.30 3.78
CA THR A 59 -12.49 7.26 2.34
C THR A 59 -11.72 5.97 2.01
N PRO A 60 -11.76 5.47 0.76
CA PRO A 60 -10.91 4.34 0.35
C PRO A 60 -9.41 4.57 0.53
N TRP A 61 -8.99 5.82 0.74
CA TRP A 61 -7.59 6.23 0.89
C TRP A 61 -7.20 6.51 2.34
N ASP A 62 -8.11 6.33 3.31
CA ASP A 62 -7.85 6.55 4.73
C ASP A 62 -6.82 5.56 5.28
N LYS A 63 -5.59 6.03 5.49
CA LYS A 63 -4.51 5.28 6.13
C LYS A 63 -4.16 5.96 7.46
N PRO A 64 -4.73 5.50 8.58
CA PRO A 64 -4.46 6.10 9.88
C PRO A 64 -2.98 6.23 10.21
N HIS A 65 -2.22 5.18 9.92
CA HIS A 65 -0.78 5.18 10.10
C HIS A 65 -0.07 4.85 8.80
N ASP A 66 0.94 5.65 8.47
CA ASP A 66 1.84 5.48 7.32
C ASP A 66 3.27 5.81 7.77
N LEU A 67 4.18 4.85 7.67
CA LEU A 67 5.58 4.92 8.06
C LEU A 67 6.44 4.54 6.86
N SER A 68 7.31 5.46 6.45
CA SER A 68 8.24 5.23 5.38
C SER A 68 9.66 5.52 5.85
N PHE A 69 10.59 4.64 5.52
CA PHE A 69 12.00 4.79 5.86
C PHE A 69 12.85 4.47 4.65
N TYR A 70 13.86 5.31 4.44
CA TYR A 70 14.93 5.08 3.49
C TYR A 70 16.26 5.30 4.17
N GLY A 71 17.20 4.37 3.98
CA GLY A 71 18.57 4.49 4.47
C GLY A 71 19.57 4.07 3.39
N ASN A 72 20.66 4.82 3.27
CA ASN A 72 21.85 4.44 2.54
C ASN A 72 23.04 4.43 3.51
N TYR A 73 23.85 3.38 3.44
CA TYR A 73 25.09 3.25 4.19
C TYR A 73 26.25 3.01 3.24
N ASP A 74 27.16 3.97 3.16
CA ASP A 74 28.40 3.88 2.38
C ASP A 74 29.46 3.17 3.22
N LEU A 75 29.64 1.86 3.01
CA LEU A 75 30.65 1.06 3.73
C LEU A 75 32.08 1.46 3.32
N ASN A 76 32.28 1.76 2.04
CA ASN A 76 33.52 2.29 1.47
C ASN A 76 33.27 2.81 0.05
N ASP A 77 34.32 3.33 -0.59
CA ASP A 77 34.30 3.80 -1.99
C ASP A 77 33.72 2.83 -3.02
N ARG A 78 33.64 1.53 -2.70
CA ARG A 78 33.17 0.48 -3.61
C ARG A 78 31.81 -0.08 -3.24
N TRP A 79 31.41 -0.03 -1.98
CA TRP A 79 30.21 -0.70 -1.50
C TRP A 79 29.31 0.28 -0.77
N SER A 80 28.07 0.37 -1.21
CA SER A 80 27.00 1.01 -0.46
C SER A 80 25.79 0.08 -0.34
N PHE A 81 25.05 0.22 0.76
CA PHE A 81 23.87 -0.57 1.07
C PHE A 81 22.68 0.34 1.20
N ASN A 82 21.59 0.00 0.51
CA ASN A 82 20.34 0.75 0.52
C ASN A 82 19.27 -0.10 1.18
N THR A 83 18.43 0.54 1.97
CA THR A 83 17.27 -0.06 2.62
C THR A 83 16.08 0.86 2.42
N ASN A 84 14.96 0.28 1.98
CA ASN A 84 13.69 0.98 1.89
C ASN A 84 12.64 0.16 2.63
N PHE A 85 11.90 0.82 3.52
CA PHE A 85 10.92 0.19 4.37
C PHE A 85 9.62 0.98 4.33
N LEU A 86 8.51 0.27 4.13
CA LEU A 86 7.18 0.85 4.10
C LEU A 86 6.29 0.04 5.04
N TRP A 87 5.58 0.73 5.91
CA TRP A 87 4.48 0.18 6.68
C TRP A 87 3.30 1.12 6.62
N GLN A 88 2.11 0.60 6.34
CA GLN A 88 0.90 1.39 6.36
C GLN A 88 -0.26 0.52 6.80
N THR A 89 -1.18 1.11 7.55
CA THR A 89 -2.48 0.50 7.84
C THR A 89 -3.23 0.14 6.56
N GLY A 90 -4.04 -0.91 6.64
CA GLY A 90 -4.87 -1.35 5.53
C GLY A 90 -5.87 -0.30 5.06
N GLN A 91 -6.05 -0.19 3.74
CA GLN A 91 -7.05 0.70 3.15
C GLN A 91 -8.46 0.19 3.46
N PRO A 92 -9.43 1.10 3.71
CA PRO A 92 -10.81 0.72 3.90
C PRO A 92 -11.42 0.07 2.67
N THR A 93 -12.27 -0.91 2.90
CA THR A 93 -12.93 -1.72 1.88
C THR A 93 -14.27 -2.23 2.41
N ASN A 94 -15.01 -2.97 1.58
CA ASN A 94 -16.30 -3.53 1.93
C ASN A 94 -16.24 -5.04 1.80
N TYR A 95 -16.41 -5.75 2.90
CA TYR A 95 -16.56 -7.20 2.90
C TYR A 95 -18.02 -7.59 3.12
N PRO A 96 -18.47 -8.73 2.56
CA PRO A 96 -19.73 -9.30 2.99
C PRO A 96 -19.59 -9.72 4.46
N ILE A 97 -20.45 -9.17 5.31
CA ILE A 97 -20.50 -9.50 6.75
C ILE A 97 -21.51 -10.62 7.04
N GLY A 98 -22.25 -11.04 6.02
CA GLY A 98 -23.17 -12.15 6.09
C GLY A 98 -23.63 -12.57 4.69
N GLN A 99 -24.51 -13.55 4.66
CA GLN A 99 -25.19 -13.99 3.44
C GLN A 99 -26.58 -14.50 3.81
N PHE A 100 -27.51 -14.39 2.88
CA PHE A 100 -28.83 -15.01 3.01
C PHE A 100 -29.18 -15.74 1.72
N GLU A 101 -30.03 -16.76 1.84
CA GLU A 101 -30.51 -17.51 0.70
C GLU A 101 -31.92 -17.04 0.34
N PHE A 102 -32.11 -16.69 -0.93
CA PHE A 102 -33.41 -16.33 -1.46
C PHE A 102 -33.62 -17.06 -2.79
N GLN A 103 -34.67 -17.88 -2.87
CA GLN A 103 -34.99 -18.69 -4.05
C GLN A 103 -33.80 -19.54 -4.56
N GLY A 104 -33.00 -20.11 -3.64
CA GLY A 104 -31.83 -20.94 -3.98
C GLY A 104 -30.58 -20.15 -4.40
N ILE A 105 -30.64 -18.82 -4.37
CA ILE A 105 -29.50 -17.93 -4.66
C ILE A 105 -28.93 -17.41 -3.34
N VAL A 106 -27.63 -17.64 -3.13
CA VAL A 106 -26.90 -17.05 -2.00
C VAL A 106 -26.55 -15.60 -2.34
N ILE A 107 -27.10 -14.67 -1.57
CA ILE A 107 -26.91 -13.24 -1.74
C ILE A 107 -26.03 -12.71 -0.60
N PRO A 108 -24.87 -12.09 -0.91
CA PRO A 108 -24.01 -11.49 0.10
C PRO A 108 -24.68 -10.26 0.73
N TYR A 109 -24.55 -10.13 2.04
CA TYR A 109 -24.99 -8.96 2.80
C TYR A 109 -23.78 -8.12 3.19
N TYR A 110 -23.80 -6.85 2.79
CA TYR A 110 -22.77 -5.87 3.09
C TYR A 110 -23.24 -4.92 4.18
N GLY A 111 -22.33 -4.57 5.09
CA GLY A 111 -22.58 -3.62 6.15
C GLY A 111 -22.45 -2.17 5.69
N LEU A 112 -22.12 -1.31 6.65
CA LEU A 112 -21.78 0.10 6.38
C LEU A 112 -20.52 0.18 5.52
N ARG A 113 -20.50 1.17 4.64
CA ARG A 113 -19.43 1.39 3.67
C ARG A 113 -18.10 1.70 4.37
N ASN A 114 -17.04 1.05 3.92
CA ASN A 114 -15.64 1.28 4.28
C ASN A 114 -15.36 1.13 5.78
N VAL A 115 -16.08 0.23 6.46
CA VAL A 115 -15.83 -0.13 7.85
C VAL A 115 -14.67 -1.12 7.96
N GLU A 116 -14.63 -2.08 7.05
CA GLU A 116 -13.60 -3.10 6.98
C GLU A 116 -12.33 -2.54 6.33
N ARG A 117 -11.20 -3.24 6.52
CA ARG A 117 -9.91 -2.86 5.96
C ARG A 117 -9.22 -4.05 5.33
N LEU A 118 -8.41 -3.78 4.32
CA LEU A 118 -7.38 -4.73 3.88
C LEU A 118 -6.43 -5.05 5.05
N PRO A 119 -5.71 -6.17 5.03
CA PRO A 119 -4.61 -6.37 5.95
C PRO A 119 -3.56 -5.26 5.80
N ASP A 120 -2.93 -4.87 6.90
CA ASP A 120 -1.85 -3.88 6.89
C ASP A 120 -0.77 -4.24 5.87
N TYR A 121 -0.20 -3.24 5.22
CA TYR A 121 0.87 -3.40 4.24
C TYR A 121 2.22 -3.18 4.92
N HIS A 122 3.18 -4.03 4.60
CA HIS A 122 4.52 -3.97 5.14
C HIS A 122 5.51 -4.54 4.13
N ARG A 123 6.56 -3.79 3.80
CA ARG A 123 7.57 -4.17 2.81
C ARG A 123 8.94 -3.66 3.22
N LEU A 124 9.92 -4.55 3.16
CA LEU A 124 11.34 -4.23 3.28
C LEU A 124 12.01 -4.59 1.96
N ASP A 125 12.71 -3.62 1.39
CA ASP A 125 13.54 -3.76 0.20
C ASP A 125 14.99 -3.47 0.60
N ILE A 126 15.93 -4.28 0.12
CA ILE A 126 17.37 -4.08 0.35
C ILE A 126 18.11 -4.09 -0.97
N ALA A 127 19.19 -3.32 -1.06
CA ALA A 127 20.10 -3.37 -2.18
C ALA A 127 21.55 -3.16 -1.75
N ALA A 128 22.47 -3.75 -2.50
CA ALA A 128 23.91 -3.51 -2.40
C ALA A 128 24.42 -3.02 -3.75
N THR A 129 25.08 -1.87 -3.75
CA THR A 129 25.69 -1.29 -4.94
C THR A 129 27.20 -1.46 -4.87
N TYR A 130 27.76 -2.05 -5.92
CA TYR A 130 29.19 -2.24 -6.10
C TYR A 130 29.75 -1.35 -7.21
N LYS A 131 30.73 -0.52 -6.86
CA LYS A 131 31.49 0.34 -7.76
C LYS A 131 32.92 -0.21 -7.90
N PRO A 132 33.30 -0.76 -9.07
CA PRO A 132 34.65 -1.26 -9.31
C PRO A 132 35.75 -0.21 -9.08
N ARG A 133 36.89 -0.63 -8.51
CA ARG A 133 38.02 0.27 -8.17
C ARG A 133 38.51 1.12 -9.35
N LYS A 134 38.44 0.59 -10.58
CA LYS A 134 38.88 1.29 -11.80
C LYS A 134 37.96 2.45 -12.23
N ASN A 135 36.84 2.70 -11.54
CA ASN A 135 35.91 3.78 -11.90
C ASN A 135 36.42 5.20 -11.62
N LYS A 136 37.26 5.43 -10.59
CA LYS A 136 37.62 6.79 -10.17
C LYS A 136 38.37 7.61 -11.23
N ASN A 137 39.12 6.96 -12.13
CA ASN A 137 39.98 7.60 -13.14
C ASN A 137 39.66 7.15 -14.58
N ARG A 138 38.44 6.69 -14.86
CA ARG A 138 38.02 6.24 -16.20
C ARG A 138 37.07 7.24 -16.84
N ASN A 139 37.11 7.32 -18.16
CA ASN A 139 36.13 8.01 -19.00
C ASN A 139 34.74 7.32 -18.99
N TYR A 140 34.61 6.21 -18.26
CA TYR A 140 33.32 5.56 -18.05
C TYR A 140 33.24 5.01 -16.62
N GLN A 141 32.12 5.28 -15.96
CA GLN A 141 31.81 4.77 -14.63
C GLN A 141 30.83 3.61 -14.76
N SER A 142 31.06 2.55 -14.00
CA SER A 142 30.22 1.34 -14.02
C SER A 142 29.75 0.99 -12.62
N GLU A 143 28.54 0.48 -12.44
CA GLU A 143 28.11 -0.01 -11.13
C GLU A 143 27.20 -1.22 -11.28
N TRP A 144 27.33 -2.13 -10.32
CA TRP A 144 26.47 -3.29 -10.20
C TRP A 144 25.54 -3.07 -9.02
N VAL A 145 24.24 -3.23 -9.22
CA VAL A 145 23.24 -3.13 -8.16
C VAL A 145 22.60 -4.49 -7.99
N PHE A 146 22.75 -5.07 -6.79
CA PHE A 146 22.08 -6.29 -6.39
C PHE A 146 20.94 -5.89 -5.46
N SER A 147 19.69 -6.25 -5.78
CA SER A 147 18.56 -5.87 -4.91
C SER A 147 17.58 -7.00 -4.71
N ILE A 148 16.91 -6.97 -3.56
CA ILE A 148 15.82 -7.87 -3.20
C ILE A 148 14.63 -7.00 -2.81
N TYR A 149 13.62 -7.01 -3.65
CA TYR A 149 12.32 -6.40 -3.37
C TYR A 149 11.50 -7.33 -2.48
N ASN A 150 10.83 -6.76 -1.47
CA ASN A 150 9.96 -7.49 -0.54
C ASN A 150 10.65 -8.72 0.08
N VAL A 151 11.71 -8.48 0.85
CA VAL A 151 12.54 -9.49 1.52
C VAL A 151 11.71 -10.48 2.34
N TYR A 152 10.60 -10.04 2.93
CA TYR A 152 9.69 -10.89 3.71
C TYR A 152 8.88 -11.88 2.86
N ASN A 153 8.93 -11.78 1.53
CA ASN A 153 8.06 -12.49 0.60
C ASN A 153 6.57 -12.35 0.99
N ARG A 154 6.20 -11.20 1.57
CA ARG A 154 4.87 -10.98 2.11
C ARG A 154 3.89 -10.71 0.97
N ARG A 155 2.81 -11.49 0.90
CA ARG A 155 1.72 -11.28 -0.06
C ARG A 155 0.81 -10.13 0.39
N ASN A 156 1.34 -8.91 0.29
CA ASN A 156 0.62 -7.66 0.59
C ASN A 156 -0.63 -7.57 -0.30
N ALA A 157 -1.81 -7.40 0.31
CA ALA A 157 -3.07 -7.37 -0.43
C ALA A 157 -3.23 -6.05 -1.18
N ALA A 158 -3.36 -6.11 -2.50
CA ALA A 158 -3.82 -5.00 -3.33
C ALA A 158 -5.35 -4.93 -3.37
N ALA A 159 -6.00 -6.10 -3.35
CA ALA A 159 -7.44 -6.24 -3.24
C ALA A 159 -7.79 -7.61 -2.64
N ILE A 160 -8.97 -7.70 -2.03
CA ILE A 160 -9.60 -8.98 -1.64
C ILE A 160 -10.99 -8.99 -2.29
N ASN A 161 -11.22 -9.96 -3.17
CA ASN A 161 -12.48 -10.13 -3.88
C ASN A 161 -13.19 -11.38 -3.37
N PHE A 162 -14.50 -11.28 -3.15
CA PHE A 162 -15.33 -12.40 -2.72
C PHE A 162 -16.06 -12.94 -3.92
N ARG A 163 -15.95 -14.25 -4.15
CA ARG A 163 -16.61 -14.92 -5.27
C ARG A 163 -16.99 -16.34 -4.87
N ARG A 164 -17.91 -16.93 -5.65
CA ARG A 164 -18.16 -18.36 -5.60
C ARG A 164 -17.16 -19.06 -6.52
N ASN A 165 -16.45 -20.04 -5.99
CA ASN A 165 -15.58 -20.91 -6.77
C ASN A 165 -16.44 -21.72 -7.75
N GLN A 166 -16.08 -21.69 -9.03
CA GLN A 166 -16.87 -22.33 -10.09
C GLN A 166 -16.75 -23.86 -10.07
N ASP A 167 -15.65 -24.39 -9.56
CA ASP A 167 -15.37 -25.83 -9.53
C ASP A 167 -15.98 -26.50 -8.28
N THR A 168 -15.82 -25.87 -7.12
CA THR A 168 -16.27 -26.43 -5.83
C THR A 168 -17.64 -25.94 -5.41
N GLY A 169 -18.13 -24.85 -6.02
CA GLY A 169 -19.37 -24.19 -5.61
C GLY A 169 -19.29 -23.50 -4.25
N GLN A 170 -18.12 -23.45 -3.60
CA GLN A 170 -17.92 -22.83 -2.29
C GLN A 170 -17.60 -21.34 -2.42
N ASN A 171 -17.96 -20.55 -1.41
CA ASN A 171 -17.56 -19.14 -1.35
C ASN A 171 -16.08 -19.02 -0.96
N GLU A 172 -15.35 -18.17 -1.67
CA GLU A 172 -13.93 -17.93 -1.43
C GLU A 172 -13.59 -16.43 -1.41
N ALA A 173 -12.57 -16.07 -0.63
CA ALA A 173 -11.98 -14.75 -0.60
C ALA A 173 -10.62 -14.79 -1.32
N VAL A 174 -10.56 -14.17 -2.50
CA VAL A 174 -9.38 -14.15 -3.35
C VAL A 174 -8.57 -12.90 -3.09
N ARG A 175 -7.39 -13.08 -2.50
CA ARG A 175 -6.41 -12.00 -2.29
C ARG A 175 -5.55 -11.82 -3.52
N THR A 176 -5.65 -10.64 -4.14
CA THR A 176 -4.71 -10.21 -5.18
C THR A 176 -3.50 -9.54 -4.54
N SER A 177 -2.29 -9.99 -4.89
CA SER A 177 -1.03 -9.39 -4.48
C SER A 177 -0.17 -9.14 -5.71
N ILE A 178 0.58 -8.05 -5.74
CA ILE A 178 1.34 -7.65 -6.93
C ILE A 178 2.64 -8.47 -7.04
N PHE A 179 3.54 -8.33 -6.06
CA PHE A 179 4.85 -8.99 -6.08
C PHE A 179 5.19 -9.60 -4.71
N GLY A 180 5.63 -10.86 -4.73
CA GLY A 180 6.34 -11.50 -3.63
C GLY A 180 7.80 -11.04 -3.59
N ILE A 181 8.70 -11.90 -3.14
CA ILE A 181 10.14 -11.65 -3.20
C ILE A 181 10.61 -11.58 -4.66
N VAL A 182 11.34 -10.52 -5.02
CA VAL A 182 11.90 -10.37 -6.38
C VAL A 182 13.38 -10.01 -6.26
N PRO A 183 14.30 -10.96 -6.51
CA PRO A 183 15.72 -10.65 -6.64
C PRO A 183 16.00 -10.00 -8.00
N SER A 184 16.94 -9.07 -8.06
CA SER A 184 17.40 -8.48 -9.32
C SER A 184 18.87 -8.11 -9.27
N VAL A 185 19.48 -8.07 -10.46
CA VAL A 185 20.84 -7.59 -10.69
C VAL A 185 20.79 -6.62 -11.86
N SER A 186 21.30 -5.42 -11.65
CA SER A 186 21.39 -4.38 -12.67
C SER A 186 22.84 -3.95 -12.86
N TYR A 187 23.23 -3.71 -14.10
CA TYR A 187 24.51 -3.12 -14.45
C TYR A 187 24.29 -1.76 -15.10
N ASN A 188 24.76 -0.70 -14.45
CA ASN A 188 24.67 0.66 -14.98
C ASN A 188 26.04 1.10 -15.46
N PHE A 189 26.07 1.88 -16.53
CA PHE A 189 27.29 2.53 -17.02
C PHE A 189 26.98 3.96 -17.45
N LYS A 190 27.93 4.86 -17.21
CA LYS A 190 27.87 6.27 -17.58
C LYS A 190 29.17 6.67 -18.26
N PHE A 191 29.06 7.37 -19.38
CA PHE A 191 30.17 7.98 -20.14
C PHE A 191 30.34 9.46 -19.78
#